data_AF-A0A497KGG3-F1
#
_entry.id   AF-A0A497KGG3-F1
#
_cell.length_a   1.000
_cell.length_b   1.000
_cell.length_c   1.000
_cell.angle_alpha   90.00
_cell.angle_beta   90.00
_cell.angle_gamma   90.00
#
_symmetry.space_group_name_H-M   'P 1'
#
loop_
_entity.id
_entity.type
_entity.pdbx_description
1 polymer ?
#
loop_
_entity_poly.entity_id
_entity_poly.type
_entity_poly.pdbx_seq_one_letter_code
_entity_poly.pdbx_strand_id
1 'polypeptide(L)'
;MIFFKKKLTELEAPEVLAEIVKVILNNTVLDPLSIIKQVIPVPLPPLPSPPGREYFSNIIAKAIVAGIPREKALEIIREIRNQLKDYKV
;
A
#
# COMPACT_ATOMS: atom_id res chain seq x y z
N MET A 1 -4.73 -10.62 -20.65
CA MET A 1 -4.10 -10.20 -19.38
C MET A 1 -2.64 -10.64 -19.35
N ILE A 2 -1.72 -9.75 -19.73
CA ILE A 2 -0.28 -10.04 -19.85
C ILE A 2 0.46 -9.04 -18.96
N PHE A 3 0.42 -9.24 -17.65
CA PHE A 3 1.20 -8.40 -16.72
C PHE A 3 2.15 -9.19 -15.80
N PHE A 4 2.15 -10.54 -15.86
CA PHE A 4 3.04 -11.37 -15.04
C PHE A 4 4.12 -12.11 -15.87
N LYS A 5 4.63 -11.51 -16.95
CA LYS A 5 5.68 -12.13 -17.79
C LYS A 5 7.13 -11.84 -17.33
N LYS A 6 7.35 -10.95 -16.36
CA LYS A 6 8.70 -10.62 -15.86
C LYS A 6 8.91 -11.24 -14.47
N LYS A 7 10.04 -11.94 -14.28
CA LYS A 7 10.44 -12.45 -12.96
C LYS A 7 10.71 -11.22 -12.07
N LEU A 8 9.89 -11.04 -11.03
CA LEU A 8 10.05 -9.93 -10.10
C LEU A 8 11.39 -10.07 -9.37
N THR A 9 12.21 -9.02 -9.42
CA THR A 9 13.49 -8.95 -8.72
C THR A 9 13.30 -8.37 -7.31
N GLU A 10 14.28 -8.59 -6.42
CA GLU A 10 14.27 -8.01 -5.06
C GLU A 10 14.30 -6.48 -5.08
N LEU A 11 14.87 -5.87 -6.13
CA LEU A 11 14.89 -4.42 -6.32
C LEU A 11 13.51 -3.85 -6.64
N GLU A 12 12.71 -4.57 -7.42
CA GLU A 12 11.36 -4.16 -7.84
C GLU A 12 10.29 -4.54 -6.79
N ALA A 13 10.60 -5.46 -5.87
CA ALA A 13 9.64 -6.00 -4.91
C ALA A 13 9.02 -4.94 -3.98
N PRO A 14 9.76 -3.99 -3.42
CA PRO A 14 9.16 -2.91 -2.61
C PRO A 14 8.14 -2.10 -3.42
N GLU A 15 8.47 -1.71 -4.66
CA GLU A 15 7.58 -0.89 -5.49
C GLU A 15 6.27 -1.61 -5.81
N VAL A 16 6.35 -2.89 -6.17
CA VAL A 16 5.15 -3.71 -6.43
C VAL A 16 4.32 -3.91 -5.17
N LEU A 17 4.96 -4.12 -4.02
CA LEU A 17 4.25 -4.24 -2.74
C LEU A 17 3.54 -2.92 -2.39
N ALA A 18 4.16 -1.78 -2.67
CA ALA A 18 3.56 -0.47 -2.44
C ALA A 18 2.32 -0.27 -3.32
N GLU A 19 2.35 -0.69 -4.59
CA GLU A 19 1.16 -0.63 -5.45
C GLU A 19 0.03 -1.55 -4.95
N ILE A 20 0.33 -2.75 -4.48
CA ILE A 20 -0.68 -3.64 -3.87
C ILE A 20 -1.32 -2.96 -2.67
N VAL A 21 -0.52 -2.40 -1.76
CA VAL A 21 -1.01 -1.68 -0.57
C VAL A 21 -1.81 -0.44 -0.98
N LYS A 22 -1.37 0.30 -2.01
CA LYS A 22 -2.10 1.46 -2.55
C LYS A 22 -3.48 1.06 -3.07
N VAL A 23 -3.59 -0.05 -3.81
CA VAL A 23 -4.88 -0.57 -4.30
C VAL A 23 -5.79 -0.93 -3.13
N ILE A 24 -5.27 -1.59 -2.09
CA ILE A 24 -6.03 -1.90 -0.88
C ILE A 24 -6.56 -0.59 -0.26
N LEU A 25 -5.67 0.36 0.05
CA LEU A 25 -6.01 1.65 0.68
C LEU A 25 -7.05 2.42 -0.12
N ASN A 26 -6.89 2.52 -1.44
CA ASN A 26 -7.82 3.21 -2.32
C ASN A 26 -9.22 2.60 -2.32
N ASN A 27 -9.35 1.29 -2.05
CA ASN A 27 -10.63 0.59 -2.00
C ASN A 27 -11.17 0.39 -0.56
N THR A 28 -10.40 0.76 0.48
CA THR A 28 -10.90 0.70 1.86
C THR A 28 -11.90 1.80 2.18
N VAL A 29 -12.79 1.60 3.14
CA VAL A 29 -13.66 2.70 3.64
C VAL A 29 -12.88 3.69 4.53
N LEU A 30 -11.57 3.50 4.72
CA LEU A 30 -10.75 4.38 5.55
C LEU A 30 -10.64 5.76 4.91
N ASP A 31 -11.26 6.73 5.57
CA ASP A 31 -11.11 8.12 5.24
C ASP A 31 -9.76 8.64 5.80
N PRO A 32 -8.90 9.26 4.97
CA PRO A 32 -7.60 9.79 5.39
C PRO A 32 -7.68 10.71 6.62
N LEU A 33 -8.70 11.58 6.68
CA LEU A 33 -8.86 12.51 7.80
C LEU A 33 -9.20 11.76 9.10
N SER A 34 -9.95 10.67 9.00
CA SER A 34 -10.33 9.83 10.13
C SER A 34 -9.13 9.11 10.75
N ILE A 35 -8.17 8.65 9.95
CA ILE A 35 -6.89 8.10 10.46
C ILE A 35 -6.08 9.19 11.15
N ILE A 36 -5.91 10.36 10.52
CA ILE A 36 -5.12 11.46 11.09
C ILE A 36 -5.69 11.91 12.45
N LYS A 37 -7.03 11.99 12.56
CA LYS A 37 -7.72 12.33 13.81
C LYS A 37 -7.55 11.28 14.92
N GLN A 38 -7.37 10.01 14.59
CA GLN A 38 -7.15 8.95 15.58
C GLN A 38 -5.72 8.96 16.14
N VAL A 39 -4.75 9.37 15.33
CA VAL A 39 -3.33 9.34 15.71
C VAL A 39 -2.89 10.65 16.38
N ILE A 40 -3.61 11.75 16.16
CA ILE A 40 -3.28 13.06 16.71
C ILE A 40 -4.28 13.43 17.83
N PRO A 41 -3.89 13.37 19.11
CA PRO A 41 -4.77 13.61 20.25
C PRO A 41 -5.13 15.09 20.48
N VAL A 42 -4.72 15.98 19.57
CA VAL A 42 -4.81 17.44 19.71
C VAL A 42 -5.60 18.00 18.54
N PRO A 43 -6.51 18.97 18.74
CA PRO A 43 -7.19 19.63 17.64
C PRO A 43 -6.15 20.31 16.75
N LEU A 44 -5.94 19.74 15.56
CA LEU A 44 -5.05 20.33 14.57
C LEU A 44 -5.65 21.67 14.11
N PRO A 45 -4.81 22.70 13.86
CA PRO A 45 -5.24 23.83 13.05
C PRO A 45 -5.81 23.29 11.72
N PRO A 46 -6.75 24.01 11.08
CA PRO A 46 -7.39 23.55 9.86
C PRO A 46 -6.31 23.08 8.89
N LEU A 47 -6.28 21.77 8.66
CA LEU A 47 -5.30 21.17 7.77
C LEU A 47 -5.52 21.79 6.39
N PRO A 48 -4.44 22.15 5.66
CA PRO A 48 -4.60 22.42 4.23
C PRO A 48 -5.36 21.25 3.62
N SER A 49 -6.23 21.54 2.63
CA SER A 49 -7.14 20.57 2.01
C SER A 49 -6.49 19.19 1.94
N PRO A 50 -7.13 18.14 2.49
CA PRO A 50 -6.48 16.85 2.62
C PRO A 50 -5.90 16.46 1.27
N PRO A 51 -4.68 15.92 1.25
CA PRO A 51 -4.17 15.34 0.02
C PRO A 51 -5.23 14.40 -0.51
N GLY A 52 -5.56 14.52 -1.81
CA GLY A 52 -6.56 13.65 -2.43
C GLY A 52 -6.29 12.19 -2.07
N ARG A 53 -7.35 11.40 -1.92
CA ARG A 53 -7.31 10.00 -1.45
C ARG A 53 -6.21 9.17 -2.10
N GLU A 54 -5.96 9.38 -3.39
CA GLU A 54 -4.89 8.72 -4.12
C GLU A 54 -3.49 9.09 -3.60
N TYR A 55 -3.24 10.39 -3.39
CA TYR A 55 -1.97 10.87 -2.85
C TYR A 55 -1.73 10.37 -1.42
N PHE A 56 -2.78 10.40 -0.58
CA PHE A 56 -2.70 9.83 0.76
C PHE A 56 -2.36 8.34 0.73
N SER A 57 -3.07 7.56 -0.08
CA SER A 57 -2.83 6.12 -0.22
C SER A 57 -1.41 5.82 -0.70
N ASN A 58 -0.87 6.64 -1.60
CA ASN A 58 0.51 6.51 -2.07
C ASN A 58 1.54 6.78 -0.95
N ILE A 59 1.33 7.83 -0.13
CA ILE A 59 2.22 8.12 1.01
C ILE A 59 2.21 6.96 2.00
N ILE A 60 1.04 6.51 2.41
CA ILE A 60 0.91 5.46 3.41
C ILE A 60 1.47 4.13 2.89
N ALA A 61 1.18 3.78 1.63
CA ALA A 61 1.75 2.59 1.01
C ALA A 61 3.28 2.61 1.01
N LYS A 62 3.89 3.72 0.61
CA LYS A 62 5.35 3.89 0.64
C LYS A 62 5.90 3.84 2.06
N ALA A 63 5.22 4.46 3.03
CA ALA A 63 5.65 4.47 4.43
C ALA A 63 5.64 3.06 5.04
N ILE A 64 4.59 2.27 4.78
CA ILE A 64 4.49 0.88 5.22
C ILE A 64 5.63 0.06 4.61
N VAL A 65 5.83 0.16 3.30
CA VAL A 65 6.82 -0.64 2.58
C VAL A 65 8.26 -0.24 2.90
N ALA A 66 8.52 1.04 3.21
CA ALA A 66 9.86 1.50 3.59
C ALA A 66 10.40 0.80 4.85
N GLY A 67 9.52 0.30 5.72
CA GLY A 67 9.89 -0.50 6.90
C GLY A 67 10.18 -1.98 6.60
N ILE A 68 10.04 -2.44 5.35
CA ILE A 68 10.15 -3.85 4.97
C ILE A 68 11.45 -4.08 4.20
N PRO A 69 12.34 -5.00 4.65
CA PRO A 69 13.51 -5.42 3.90
C PRO A 69 13.15 -5.97 2.51
N ARG A 70 14.02 -5.78 1.52
CA ARG A 70 13.73 -6.14 0.11
C ARG A 70 13.43 -7.62 -0.08
N GLU A 71 14.17 -8.47 0.63
CA GLU A 71 14.03 -9.92 0.61
C GLU A 71 12.65 -10.32 1.16
N LYS A 72 12.24 -9.66 2.25
CA LYS A 72 10.92 -9.84 2.87
C LYS A 72 9.80 -9.31 2.00
N ALA A 73 9.98 -8.20 1.30
CA ALA A 73 8.98 -7.71 0.35
C ALA A 73 8.70 -8.75 -0.75
N LEU A 74 9.74 -9.41 -1.26
CA LEU A 74 9.60 -10.45 -2.27
C LEU A 74 8.90 -11.70 -1.72
N GLU A 75 9.21 -12.11 -0.50
CA GLU A 75 8.51 -13.21 0.20
C GLU A 75 7.02 -12.92 0.36
N ILE A 76 6.66 -11.72 0.83
CA ILE A 76 5.27 -11.30 1.01
C ILE A 76 4.51 -11.34 -0.32
N ILE A 77 5.11 -10.82 -1.40
CA ILE A 77 4.47 -10.85 -2.73
C ILE A 77 4.25 -12.29 -3.21
N ARG A 78 5.20 -13.20 -2.95
CA ARG A 78 5.03 -14.63 -3.29
C ARG A 78 3.91 -15.26 -2.50
N GLU A 79 3.78 -14.91 -1.21
CA GLU A 79 2.70 -15.39 -0.36
C GLU A 79 1.34 -14.88 -0.85
N ILE A 80 1.22 -13.59 -1.15
CA ILE A 80 -0.01 -13.01 -1.73
C ILE A 80 -0.37 -13.72 -3.03
N ARG A 81 0.59 -13.89 -3.95
CA ARG A 81 0.36 -14.64 -5.20
C ARG A 81 -0.10 -16.07 -4.92
N ASN A 82 0.47 -16.71 -3.91
CA ASN A 82 0.12 -18.06 -3.51
C ASN A 82 -1.26 -18.15 -2.86
N GLN A 83 -1.73 -17.13 -2.16
CA GLN A 83 -3.11 -17.12 -1.68
C GLN A 83 -4.07 -16.91 -2.85
N LEU A 84 -3.75 -15.99 -3.76
CA LEU A 84 -4.63 -15.63 -4.89
C LEU A 84 -4.76 -16.73 -5.95
N LYS A 85 -3.77 -17.60 -6.15
CA LYS A 85 -3.83 -18.70 -7.14
C LYS A 85 -4.97 -19.71 -6.88
N ASP A 86 -5.42 -19.80 -5.62
CA ASP A 86 -6.51 -20.70 -5.24
C ASP A 86 -7.90 -20.09 -5.51
N TYR A 87 -7.96 -18.79 -5.80
CA TYR A 87 -9.19 -18.09 -6.13
C TYR A 87 -9.32 -17.92 -7.65
N LYS A 88 -10.41 -18.43 -8.22
CA LYS A 88 -10.84 -18.06 -9.58
C LYS A 88 -11.68 -16.79 -9.47
N VAL A 89 -11.06 -15.65 -9.74
CA VAL A 89 -11.72 -14.34 -9.88
C VAL A 89 -11.81 -14.00 -11.35
#